data_AF-A0A847H5M2-F1
#
_entry.id   AF-A0A847H5M2-F1
#
_cell.length_a   1.000
_cell.length_b   1.000
_cell.length_c   1.000
_cell.angle_alpha   90.00
_cell.angle_beta   90.00
_cell.angle_gamma   90.00
#
_symmetry.space_group_name_H-M   'P 1'
#
loop_
_entity.id
_entity.type
_entity.pdbx_description
1 polymer ?
#
loop_
_entity_poly.entity_id
_entity_poly.type
_entity_poly.pdbx_seq_one_letter_code
_entity_poly.pdbx_strand_id
1 'polypeptide(L)'
;NAQQYLNILDKHNNVVAVISGHYHAAKIKMRNNVAHISSPSLIQYPNAFRIFTLKAANDEVTLKYEFFPTRLTEIREKSAISIHSPRLHVGSESDRNGTITLHKPLGKPNRTRIIQTK
;
A
#
# COMPACT_ATOMS: atom_id res chain seq x y z
N ASN A 1 2.94 -20.80 -6.10
CA ASN A 1 2.60 -20.08 -4.84
C ASN A 1 1.80 -18.80 -5.09
N ALA A 2 2.20 -17.90 -6.01
CA ALA A 2 1.49 -16.62 -6.23
C ALA A 2 -0.01 -16.77 -6.55
N GLN A 3 -0.39 -17.76 -7.39
CA GLN A 3 -1.81 -17.96 -7.73
C GLN A 3 -2.66 -18.40 -6.54
N GLN A 4 -2.13 -19.25 -5.66
CA GLN A 4 -2.84 -19.71 -4.46
C GLN A 4 -3.09 -18.54 -3.50
N TYR A 5 -2.11 -17.65 -3.34
CA TYR A 5 -2.23 -16.42 -2.56
C TYR A 5 -3.35 -15.51 -3.12
N LEU A 6 -3.35 -15.27 -4.44
CA LEU A 6 -4.38 -14.45 -5.09
C LEU A 6 -5.77 -15.08 -4.94
N ASN A 7 -5.88 -16.41 -5.09
CA ASN A 7 -7.14 -17.13 -4.92
C ASN A 7 -7.69 -17.06 -3.49
N ILE A 8 -6.83 -16.96 -2.47
CA ILE A 8 -7.26 -16.75 -1.08
C ILE A 8 -7.81 -15.34 -0.93
N LEU A 9 -7.09 -14.32 -1.41
CA LEU A 9 -7.55 -12.93 -1.34
C LEU A 9 -8.90 -12.73 -2.04
N ASP A 10 -9.09 -13.36 -3.20
CA ASP A 10 -10.34 -13.25 -3.97
C ASP A 10 -11.56 -13.83 -3.24
N LYS A 11 -11.36 -14.73 -2.28
CA LYS A 11 -12.44 -15.31 -1.46
C LYS A 11 -12.85 -14.39 -0.30
N HIS A 12 -12.04 -13.37 0.02
CA HIS A 12 -12.22 -12.53 1.20
C HIS A 12 -12.55 -11.10 0.82
N ASN A 13 -13.81 -10.71 0.98
CA ASN A 13 -14.31 -9.37 0.65
C ASN A 13 -14.00 -8.30 1.71
N ASN A 14 -13.37 -8.68 2.81
CA ASN A 14 -13.00 -7.80 3.92
C ASN A 14 -11.55 -7.28 3.81
N VAL A 15 -10.82 -7.66 2.76
CA VAL A 15 -9.47 -7.15 2.49
C VAL A 15 -9.56 -5.93 1.59
N VAL A 16 -9.00 -4.80 2.03
CA VAL A 16 -9.02 -3.54 1.28
C VAL A 16 -7.66 -3.21 0.65
N ALA A 17 -6.57 -3.62 1.30
CA ALA A 17 -5.22 -3.41 0.81
C ALA A 17 -4.26 -4.49 1.31
N VAL A 18 -3.25 -4.75 0.49
CA VAL A 18 -2.06 -5.52 0.83
C VAL A 18 -0.88 -4.58 0.73
N ILE A 19 -0.15 -4.39 1.84
CA ILE A 19 1.04 -3.57 1.89
C ILE A 19 2.26 -4.49 1.94
N SER A 20 3.20 -4.26 1.04
CA SER A 20 4.39 -5.08 0.87
C SER A 20 5.64 -4.23 0.70
N GLY A 21 6.79 -4.79 1.08
CA GLY A 21 8.11 -4.26 0.79
C GLY A 21 8.83 -5.11 -0.26
N HIS A 22 10.14 -5.30 -0.09
CA HIS A 22 11.01 -6.19 -0.89
C HIS A 22 11.39 -5.70 -2.29
N TYR A 23 10.46 -5.23 -3.12
CA TYR A 23 10.80 -4.80 -4.49
C TYR A 23 11.48 -3.43 -4.56
N HIS A 24 11.58 -2.72 -3.41
CA HIS A 24 12.17 -1.38 -3.27
C HIS A 24 11.62 -0.37 -4.28
N ALA A 25 10.39 -0.61 -4.76
CA ALA A 25 9.70 0.19 -5.76
C ALA A 25 8.38 0.67 -5.20
N ALA A 26 8.17 1.98 -5.26
CA ALA A 26 6.92 2.62 -4.92
C ALA A 26 5.90 2.35 -6.04
N LYS A 27 5.06 1.32 -5.91
CA LYS A 27 4.06 0.97 -6.92
C LYS A 27 2.73 0.56 -6.31
N ILE A 28 1.64 0.95 -6.94
CA ILE A 28 0.29 0.58 -6.54
C ILE A 28 -0.42 -0.07 -7.73
N LYS A 29 -1.11 -1.18 -7.48
CA LYS A 29 -1.99 -1.83 -8.45
C LYS A 29 -3.29 -2.24 -7.80
N MET A 30 -4.39 -2.01 -8.50
CA MET A 30 -5.71 -2.51 -8.11
C MET A 30 -5.94 -3.90 -8.71
N ARG A 31 -6.47 -4.83 -7.92
CA ARG A 31 -6.97 -6.12 -8.40
C ARG A 31 -8.17 -6.54 -7.54
N ASN A 32 -9.31 -6.82 -8.18
CA ASN A 32 -10.52 -7.31 -7.52
C ASN A 32 -10.90 -6.50 -6.25
N ASN A 33 -10.89 -5.17 -6.36
CA ASN A 33 -11.20 -4.24 -5.25
C ASN A 33 -10.21 -4.26 -4.07
N VAL A 34 -9.02 -4.87 -4.24
CA VAL A 34 -7.92 -4.86 -3.28
C VAL A 34 -6.77 -4.02 -3.84
N ALA A 35 -6.27 -3.08 -3.05
CA ALA A 35 -5.08 -2.30 -3.38
C ALA A 35 -3.80 -3.08 -3.03
N HIS A 36 -3.02 -3.47 -4.03
CA HIS A 36 -1.68 -4.03 -3.84
C HIS A 36 -0.64 -2.93 -3.88
N ILE A 37 -0.03 -2.67 -2.73
CA ILE A 37 0.84 -1.52 -2.49
C ILE A 37 2.24 -2.05 -2.16
N SER A 38 3.21 -1.69 -3.00
CA SER A 38 4.64 -1.89 -2.75
C SER A 38 5.24 -0.59 -2.25
N SER A 39 5.79 -0.58 -1.04
CA SER A 39 6.42 0.58 -0.40
C SER A 39 7.88 0.75 -0.88
N PRO A 40 8.37 1.99 -1.03
CA PRO A 40 9.81 2.24 -1.18
C PRO A 40 10.62 1.69 -0.01
N SER A 41 11.91 1.48 -0.25
CA SER A 41 12.88 1.10 0.79
C SER A 41 13.34 2.33 1.58
N LEU A 42 13.61 2.14 2.87
CA LEU A 42 14.23 3.17 3.71
C LEU A 42 15.74 3.26 3.49
N ILE A 43 16.39 2.13 3.18
CA ILE A 43 17.86 2.02 3.07
C ILE A 43 18.38 2.24 1.65
N GLN A 44 17.50 2.16 0.63
CA GLN A 44 17.83 2.37 -0.78
C GLN A 44 17.01 3.51 -1.34
N TYR A 45 17.54 4.23 -2.35
CA TYR A 45 16.83 5.32 -3.01
C TYR A 45 15.41 4.87 -3.37
N PRO A 46 14.37 5.65 -3.02
CA PRO A 46 14.40 7.07 -2.60
C PRO A 46 14.63 7.35 -1.09
N ASN A 47 14.93 6.33 -0.28
CA ASN A 47 15.04 6.40 1.19
C ASN A 47 13.81 7.08 1.79
N ALA A 48 12.66 6.46 1.59
CA ALA A 48 11.36 7.02 1.92
C ALA A 48 10.46 5.98 2.58
N PHE A 49 9.43 6.46 3.24
CA PHE A 49 8.35 5.66 3.78
C PHE A 49 7.00 6.21 3.31
N ARG A 50 5.92 5.45 3.52
CA ARG A 50 4.56 5.92 3.23
C ARG A 50 3.76 6.01 4.52
N ILE A 51 2.95 7.06 4.63
CA ILE A 51 1.92 7.18 5.64
C ILE A 51 0.59 6.82 4.97
N PHE A 52 -0.14 5.89 5.59
CA PHE A 52 -1.47 5.48 5.16
C PHE A 52 -2.49 6.01 6.15
N THR A 53 -3.47 6.78 5.67
CA THR A 53 -4.63 7.20 6.45
C THR A 53 -5.86 6.47 5.95
N LEU A 54 -6.43 5.63 6.81
CA LEU A 54 -7.65 4.89 6.54
C LEU A 54 -8.85 5.61 7.13
N LYS A 55 -9.87 5.85 6.33
CA LYS A 55 -11.18 6.31 6.79
C LYS A 55 -12.22 5.31 6.32
N ALA A 56 -12.99 4.77 7.25
CA ALA A 56 -14.12 3.91 6.93
C ALA A 56 -15.40 4.66 7.30
N ALA A 57 -16.26 4.92 6.32
CA ALA A 57 -17.55 5.56 6.51
C ALA A 57 -18.60 4.77 5.74
N ASN A 58 -19.63 4.30 6.45
CA ASN A 58 -20.72 3.49 5.87
C ASN A 58 -20.15 2.29 5.05
N ASP A 59 -20.44 2.30 3.75
CA ASP A 59 -20.04 1.32 2.74
C ASP A 59 -18.81 1.74 1.91
N GLU A 60 -18.13 2.81 2.31
CA GLU A 60 -16.91 3.28 1.66
C GLU A 60 -15.70 3.16 2.60
N VAL A 61 -14.59 2.73 2.03
CA VAL A 61 -13.28 2.76 2.66
C VAL A 61 -12.36 3.62 1.80
N THR A 62 -11.94 4.75 2.36
CA THR A 62 -11.00 5.68 1.75
C THR A 62 -9.61 5.43 2.33
N LEU A 63 -8.66 5.06 1.48
CA LEU A 63 -7.25 4.89 1.81
C LEU A 63 -6.45 6.01 1.16
N LYS A 64 -6.07 7.00 1.96
CA LYS A 64 -5.11 8.03 1.55
C LYS A 64 -3.69 7.52 1.80
N TYR A 65 -2.80 7.71 0.84
CA TYR A 65 -1.38 7.38 0.97
C TYR A 65 -0.55 8.58 0.57
N GLU A 66 0.49 8.80 1.36
CA GLU A 66 1.40 9.93 1.20
C GLU A 66 2.84 9.43 1.32
N PHE A 67 3.66 9.82 0.36
CA PHE A 67 5.06 9.46 0.28
C PHE A 67 5.91 10.49 1.01
N PHE A 68 6.69 10.02 1.98
CA PHE A 68 7.55 10.86 2.81
C PHE A 68 9.01 10.43 2.64
N PRO A 69 9.80 11.20 1.87
CA PRO A 69 11.23 10.98 1.84
C PRO A 69 11.89 11.39 3.16
N THR A 70 12.98 10.70 3.52
CA THR A 70 13.79 11.10 4.67
C THR A 70 14.46 12.46 4.44
N ARG A 71 14.77 13.14 5.55
CA ARG A 71 15.46 14.45 5.54
C ARG A 71 16.97 14.34 5.30
N LEU A 72 17.49 13.12 5.13
CA LEU A 72 18.91 12.84 4.89
C LEU A 72 19.23 13.02 3.39
N THR A 73 19.22 14.27 2.94
CA THR A 73 19.35 14.63 1.51
C THR A 73 20.66 14.12 0.90
N GLU A 74 21.78 14.27 1.59
CA GLU A 74 23.08 13.77 1.11
C GLU A 74 23.10 12.25 0.90
N ILE A 75 22.51 11.49 1.83
CA ILE A 75 22.44 10.03 1.73
C ILE A 75 21.51 9.62 0.58
N ARG A 76 20.43 10.37 0.37
CA ARG A 76 19.49 10.14 -0.73
C ARG A 76 20.12 10.38 -2.09
N GLU A 77 20.88 11.46 -2.24
CA GLU A 77 21.60 11.78 -3.48
C GLU A 77 22.67 10.72 -3.79
N LYS A 78 23.47 10.34 -2.80
CA LYS A 78 24.44 9.23 -2.94
C LYS A 78 23.76 7.92 -3.34
N SER A 79 22.63 7.60 -2.70
CA SER A 79 21.85 6.40 -3.03
C SER A 79 21.24 6.47 -4.44
N ALA A 80 20.87 7.66 -4.92
CA ALA A 80 20.34 7.88 -6.26
C ALA A 80 21.38 7.68 -7.37
N ILE A 81 22.64 8.02 -7.10
CA ILE A 81 23.75 7.82 -8.03
C ILE A 81 24.13 6.34 -8.10
N SER A 82 24.06 5.65 -6.95
CA SER A 82 24.46 4.24 -6.83
C SER A 82 23.45 3.23 -7.40
N ILE A 83 22.25 3.67 -7.82
CA ILE A 83 21.14 2.78 -8.18
C ILE A 83 20.88 2.80 -9.69
N HIS A 84 20.66 1.62 -10.27
CA HIS A 84 20.22 1.51 -11.65
C HIS A 84 18.72 1.88 -11.75
N SER A 85 18.37 2.81 -12.64
CA SER A 85 16.98 3.22 -12.89
C SER A 85 16.20 3.77 -11.67
N PRO A 86 16.64 4.88 -11.06
CA PRO A 86 16.02 5.49 -9.87
C PRO A 86 14.51 5.80 -10.04
N ARG A 87 14.07 6.08 -11.26
CA ARG A 87 12.65 6.32 -11.59
C ARG A 87 11.74 5.14 -11.25
N LEU A 88 12.20 3.90 -11.41
CA LEU A 88 11.41 2.71 -11.07
C LEU A 88 11.21 2.56 -9.55
N HIS A 89 12.20 2.99 -8.77
CA HIS A 89 12.19 2.87 -7.32
C HIS A 89 11.28 3.90 -6.66
N VAL A 90 11.27 5.13 -7.18
CA VAL A 90 10.45 6.22 -6.65
C VAL A 90 9.00 6.20 -7.17
N GLY A 91 8.72 5.43 -8.24
CA GLY A 91 7.38 5.32 -8.83
C GLY A 91 6.92 6.58 -9.57
N SER A 92 5.72 6.49 -10.17
CA SER A 92 5.06 7.66 -10.77
C SER A 92 4.49 8.58 -9.69
N GLU A 93 4.04 9.78 -10.07
CA GLU A 93 3.39 10.70 -9.13
C GLU A 93 2.12 10.10 -8.51
N SER A 94 1.33 9.38 -9.31
CA SER A 94 0.15 8.66 -8.83
C SER A 94 0.49 7.52 -7.87
N ASP A 95 1.70 6.96 -7.93
CA ASP A 95 2.15 5.96 -6.95
C ASP A 95 2.61 6.61 -5.63
N ARG A 96 3.00 7.88 -5.63
CA ARG A 96 3.56 8.56 -4.46
C ARG A 96 2.47 9.08 -3.54
N ASN A 97 1.54 9.82 -4.10
CA ASN A 97 0.50 10.50 -3.34
C ASN A 97 -0.85 10.28 -4.00
N GLY A 98 -1.85 9.96 -3.19
CA GLY A 98 -3.20 9.82 -3.70
C GLY A 98 -4.16 9.25 -2.68
N THR A 99 -5.37 9.02 -3.17
CA THR A 99 -6.46 8.46 -2.40
C THR A 99 -7.10 7.36 -3.22
N ILE A 100 -7.27 6.18 -2.63
CA ILE A 100 -8.05 5.09 -3.19
C ILE A 100 -9.34 5.02 -2.41
N THR A 101 -10.46 5.18 -3.12
CA THR A 101 -11.79 4.91 -2.58
C THR A 101 -12.21 3.52 -3.02
N LEU A 102 -12.58 2.68 -2.05
CA LEU A 102 -13.11 1.34 -2.27
C LEU A 102 -14.52 1.28 -1.71
N HIS A 103 -15.46 0.82 -2.52
CA HIS A 103 -16.78 0.48 -2.04
C HIS A 103 -16.71 -0.93 -1.44
N LYS A 104 -17.19 -1.11 -0.21
CA LYS A 104 -17.44 -2.45 0.32
C LYS A 104 -18.45 -3.11 -0.63
N PRO A 105 -18.21 -4.32 -1.12
CA PRO A 105 -19.29 -5.05 -1.79
C PRO A 105 -20.45 -5.15 -0.79
N LEU A 106 -21.67 -4.99 -1.28
CA LEU A 106 -22.94 -5.12 -0.54
C LEU A 106 -23.16 -6.57 -0.05
N GLY A 107 -22.22 -7.09 0.73
CA GLY A 107 -22.25 -8.36 1.42
C GLY A 107 -22.15 -8.05 2.90
N LYS A 108 -23.29 -8.13 3.59
CA LYS A 108 -23.46 -7.87 5.02
C LYS A 108 -22.23 -8.31 5.81
N PRO A 109 -21.71 -7.49 6.75
CA PRO A 109 -20.59 -7.89 7.57
C PRO A 109 -20.96 -9.18 8.31
N ASN A 110 -20.19 -10.25 8.10
CA ASN A 110 -20.19 -11.39 9.02
C ASN A 110 -19.75 -10.84 10.37
N ARG A 111 -20.73 -10.54 11.22
CA ARG A 111 -20.54 -10.12 12.61
C ARG A 111 -19.86 -11.26 13.35
N THR A 112 -18.53 -11.31 13.33
CA THR A 112 -17.79 -12.04 14.34
C THR A 112 -17.80 -11.16 15.58
N ARG A 113 -18.85 -11.31 16.40
CA ARG A 113 -18.87 -10.80 17.77
C ARG A 113 -17.82 -11.58 18.55
N ILE A 114 -16.68 -10.95 18.87
CA ILE A 114 -15.90 -11.37 20.03
C ILE A 114 -16.49 -10.60 21.21
N ILE A 115 -17.33 -11.28 21.98
CA ILE A 115 -17.73 -10.81 23.31
C ILE A 115 -16.51 -11.08 24.19
N GLN A 116 -15.76 -10.03 24.55
CA GLN A 116 -14.86 -10.14 25.69
C GLN A 116 -15.61 -9.64 26.92
N THR A 117 -16.04 -10.62 27.72
CA THR A 117 -16.44 -10.45 29.11
C THR A 117 -15.19 -10.17 29.94
N LYS A 118 -15.19 -9.06 30.68
CA LYS A 118 -14.69 -8.99 32.06
C LYS A 118 -15.24 -7.72 32.73
#